data_AF-A0A419T9Z1-F1
#
_entry.id   AF-A0A419T9Z1-F1
#
_cell.length_a   1.000
_cell.length_b   1.000
_cell.length_c   1.000
_cell.angle_alpha   90.00
_cell.angle_beta   90.00
_cell.angle_gamma   90.00
#
_symmetry.space_group_name_H-M   'P 1'
#
loop_
_entity.id
_entity.type
_entity.pdbx_description
1 polymer ?
#
loop_
_entity_poly.entity_id
_entity_poly.type
_entity_poly.pdbx_seq_one_letter_code
_entity_poly.pdbx_strand_id
1 'polypeptide(L)'
;MSTNIKRRLVIENDEKNYTINDVLLISSKIGIPVVFDNLHHEINGDNSDIKEIILKCRKTWREKDGLQKIHYSQQAKGKKVGKHSDTIEPKTFLNFLKKIKGIDLDIMFEVKDKNISVEKIHDILKNKAHV
;
A
#
# COMPACT_ATOMS: atom_id res chain seq x y z
N MET A 1 -3.23 -26.53 -1.36
CA MET A 1 -2.14 -25.54 -1.56
C MET A 1 -0.90 -25.99 -0.79
N SER A 2 0.27 -25.99 -1.43
CA SER A 2 1.51 -26.50 -0.82
C SER A 2 2.02 -25.59 0.32
N THR A 3 2.82 -26.14 1.22
CA THR A 3 3.44 -25.40 2.33
C THR A 3 4.29 -24.23 1.81
N ASN A 4 4.99 -24.42 0.69
CA ASN A 4 5.83 -23.38 0.09
C ASN A 4 5.05 -22.18 -0.43
N ILE A 5 3.85 -22.40 -0.96
CA ILE A 5 2.93 -21.32 -1.39
C ILE A 5 2.32 -20.65 -0.16
N LYS A 6 1.79 -21.44 0.79
CA LYS A 6 1.18 -20.92 2.02
C LYS A 6 2.11 -19.98 2.80
N ARG A 7 3.41 -20.29 2.83
CA ARG A 7 4.43 -19.50 3.52
C ARG A 7 4.70 -18.13 2.90
N ARG A 8 4.28 -17.88 1.66
CA ARG A 8 4.56 -16.63 0.91
C ARG A 8 3.30 -15.89 0.52
N LEU A 9 2.13 -16.50 0.75
CA LEU A 9 0.86 -15.91 0.38
C LEU A 9 0.56 -14.72 1.30
N VAL A 10 0.13 -13.64 0.68
CA VAL A 10 -0.43 -12.44 1.31
C VAL A 10 -1.77 -12.15 0.64
N ILE A 11 -2.62 -11.38 1.29
CA ILE A 11 -3.90 -10.92 0.73
C ILE A 11 -3.98 -9.40 0.78
N GLU A 12 -4.79 -8.81 -0.08
CA GLU A 12 -4.89 -7.36 -0.30
C GLU A 12 -6.37 -6.97 -0.40
N ASN A 13 -6.72 -5.78 0.07
CA ASN A 13 -8.06 -5.21 -0.14
C ASN A 13 -8.25 -4.82 -1.62
N ASP A 14 -9.48 -4.94 -2.12
CA ASP A 14 -9.80 -4.62 -3.52
C ASP A 14 -10.89 -3.53 -3.64
N GLU A 15 -11.01 -2.97 -4.83
CA GLU A 15 -11.89 -1.84 -5.12
C GLU A 15 -13.37 -2.21 -5.32
N LYS A 16 -13.75 -3.49 -5.15
CA LYS A 16 -15.11 -3.98 -5.45
C LYS A 16 -15.75 -4.84 -4.35
N ASN A 17 -15.03 -5.84 -3.82
CA ASN A 17 -15.64 -6.93 -3.05
C ASN A 17 -15.15 -7.00 -1.61
N TYR A 18 -13.85 -6.88 -1.38
CA TYR A 18 -13.25 -7.04 -0.06
C TYR A 18 -12.59 -5.75 0.40
N THR A 19 -13.23 -5.11 1.36
CA THR A 19 -12.68 -3.94 2.05
C THR A 19 -11.47 -4.35 2.90
N ILE A 20 -10.75 -3.36 3.43
CA ILE A 20 -9.64 -3.63 4.35
C ILE A 20 -10.08 -4.37 5.62
N ASN A 21 -11.30 -4.13 6.08
CA ASN A 21 -11.85 -4.81 7.26
C ASN A 21 -12.16 -6.29 6.97
N ASP A 22 -12.62 -6.60 5.76
CA ASP A 22 -12.90 -7.99 5.34
C ASP A 22 -11.62 -8.82 5.27
N VAL A 23 -10.56 -8.28 4.66
CA VAL A 23 -9.28 -8.99 4.55
C VAL A 23 -8.57 -9.11 5.90
N LEU A 24 -8.72 -8.13 6.81
CA LEU A 24 -8.24 -8.23 8.19
C LEU A 24 -9.00 -9.32 8.96
N LEU A 25 -10.31 -9.46 8.76
CA LEU A 25 -11.10 -10.54 9.35
C LEU A 25 -10.70 -11.92 8.81
N ILE A 26 -10.39 -12.02 7.51
CA ILE A 26 -9.85 -13.26 6.94
C ILE A 26 -8.50 -13.57 7.58
N SER A 27 -7.59 -12.58 7.62
CA SER A 27 -6.26 -12.71 8.22
C SER A 27 -6.32 -13.18 9.68
N SER A 28 -7.25 -12.66 10.49
CA SER A 28 -7.39 -13.07 11.89
C SER A 28 -7.78 -14.56 12.05
N LYS A 29 -8.44 -15.15 11.05
CA LYS A 29 -8.86 -16.56 11.07
C LYS A 29 -7.77 -17.52 10.59
N ILE A 30 -6.96 -17.12 9.61
CA ILE A 30 -6.01 -18.03 8.93
C ILE A 30 -4.54 -17.63 9.08
N GLY A 31 -4.25 -16.47 9.68
CA GLY A 31 -2.91 -15.99 9.99
C GLY A 31 -2.07 -15.58 8.78
N ILE A 32 -2.69 -15.09 7.70
CA ILE A 32 -2.03 -14.62 6.48
C ILE A 32 -1.78 -13.11 6.55
N PRO A 33 -0.60 -12.59 6.16
CA PRO A 33 -0.34 -11.15 6.15
C PRO A 33 -1.25 -10.38 5.18
N VAL A 34 -1.56 -9.14 5.54
CA VAL A 34 -2.40 -8.22 4.76
C VAL A 34 -1.54 -7.09 4.18
N VAL A 35 -1.54 -6.97 2.85
CA VAL A 35 -1.05 -5.82 2.10
C VAL A 35 -2.20 -4.81 2.03
N PHE A 36 -1.90 -3.55 2.38
CA PHE A 36 -2.85 -2.45 2.20
C PHE A 36 -2.61 -1.79 0.85
N ASP A 37 -3.66 -1.59 0.06
CA ASP A 37 -3.67 -0.72 -1.12
C ASP A 37 -4.51 0.52 -0.88
N ASN A 38 -3.90 1.70 -1.05
CA ASN A 38 -4.56 2.97 -0.75
C ASN A 38 -5.66 3.33 -1.77
N LEU A 39 -5.48 3.05 -3.05
CA LEU A 39 -6.46 3.45 -4.07
C LEU A 39 -7.69 2.55 -4.02
N HIS A 40 -7.50 1.25 -3.80
CA HIS A 40 -8.60 0.33 -3.55
C HIS A 40 -9.40 0.76 -2.30
N HIS A 41 -8.71 1.20 -1.25
CA HIS A 41 -9.37 1.71 -0.05
C HIS A 41 -10.06 3.06 -0.27
N GLU A 42 -9.49 3.96 -1.08
CA GLU A 42 -10.16 5.21 -1.47
C GLU A 42 -11.49 4.96 -2.22
N ILE A 43 -11.61 3.82 -2.91
CA ILE A 43 -12.79 3.46 -3.71
C ILE A 43 -13.79 2.62 -2.91
N ASN A 44 -13.31 1.65 -2.14
CA ASN A 44 -14.09 0.62 -1.46
C ASN A 44 -13.64 0.47 0.00
N GLY A 45 -13.47 1.60 0.68
CA GLY A 45 -13.08 1.68 2.08
C GLY A 45 -14.04 2.54 2.89
N ASP A 46 -13.64 2.77 4.14
CA ASP A 46 -14.32 3.68 5.05
C ASP A 46 -13.45 4.93 5.26
N ASN A 47 -13.88 5.83 6.14
CA ASN A 47 -13.15 7.05 6.45
C ASN A 47 -12.10 6.87 7.56
N SER A 48 -11.64 5.64 7.82
CA SER A 48 -10.63 5.38 8.85
C SER A 48 -9.31 6.07 8.51
N ASP A 49 -8.56 6.43 9.54
CA ASP A 49 -7.24 7.01 9.34
C ASP A 49 -6.28 6.01 8.70
N ILE A 50 -5.59 6.45 7.64
CA ILE A 50 -4.66 5.62 6.85
C ILE A 50 -3.53 5.07 7.74
N LYS A 51 -3.02 5.85 8.68
CA LYS A 51 -1.95 5.40 9.58
C LYS A 51 -2.45 4.29 10.49
N GLU A 52 -3.66 4.43 11.04
CA GLU A 52 -4.28 3.39 11.85
C GLU A 52 -4.52 2.09 11.07
N ILE A 53 -4.99 2.19 9.81
CA ILE A 53 -5.16 1.03 8.94
C ILE A 53 -3.83 0.31 8.73
N ILE A 54 -2.78 1.05 8.36
CA ILE A 54 -1.45 0.47 8.13
C ILE A 54 -0.93 -0.21 9.40
N LEU A 55 -1.11 0.41 10.57
CA LEU A 55 -0.73 -0.19 11.86
C LEU A 55 -1.55 -1.44 12.21
N LYS A 56 -2.83 -1.50 11.85
CA LYS A 56 -3.64 -2.73 11.98
C LYS A 56 -3.09 -3.83 11.06
N CYS A 57 -2.80 -3.50 9.81
CA CYS A 57 -2.20 -4.43 8.86
C CYS A 57 -0.82 -4.90 9.33
N ARG A 58 0.01 -4.02 9.93
CA ARG A 58 1.34 -4.36 10.45
C ARG A 58 1.32 -5.53 11.42
N LYS A 59 0.28 -5.62 12.27
CA LYS A 59 0.10 -6.71 13.24
C LYS A 59 -0.08 -8.09 12.59
N THR A 60 -0.40 -8.14 11.30
CA THR A 60 -0.54 -9.40 10.54
C THR A 60 0.79 -9.92 10.00
N TRP A 61 1.83 -9.07 9.96
CA TRP A 61 3.18 -9.40 9.48
C TRP A 61 4.08 -9.80 10.65
N ARG A 62 4.72 -10.97 10.54
CA ARG A 62 5.66 -11.49 11.56
C ARG A 62 7.09 -11.34 11.06
N GLU A 63 8.05 -11.54 11.95
CA GLU A 63 9.49 -11.45 11.64
C GLU A 63 9.89 -12.30 10.42
N LYS A 64 9.36 -13.54 10.34
CA LYS A 64 9.61 -14.45 9.21
C LYS A 64 9.08 -13.95 7.85
N ASP A 65 8.17 -12.99 7.85
CA ASP A 65 7.53 -12.43 6.65
C ASP A 65 8.30 -11.19 6.14
N GLY A 66 9.20 -10.64 6.95
CA GLY A 66 9.98 -9.44 6.65
C GLY A 66 9.28 -8.14 7.07
N LEU A 67 9.69 -7.02 6.45
CA LEU A 67 9.01 -5.74 6.62
C LEU A 67 7.61 -5.80 5.99
N GLN A 68 6.70 -5.03 6.56
CA GLN A 68 5.36 -4.89 5.98
C GLN A 68 5.47 -4.27 4.60
N LYS A 69 4.79 -4.87 3.63
CA LYS A 69 4.60 -4.30 2.29
C LYS A 69 3.23 -3.61 2.20
N ILE A 70 3.18 -2.45 1.55
CA ILE A 70 1.94 -1.81 1.08
C ILE A 70 2.02 -1.54 -0.42
N HIS A 71 0.86 -1.38 -1.06
CA HIS A 71 0.75 -0.90 -2.43
C HIS A 71 0.34 0.57 -2.40
N TYR A 72 1.02 1.37 -3.22
CA TYR A 72 0.71 2.77 -3.41
C TYR A 72 0.41 3.06 -4.88
N SER A 73 -0.75 3.64 -5.12
CA SER A 73 -1.17 4.10 -6.44
C SER A 73 -2.00 5.39 -6.34
N GLN A 74 -2.25 6.01 -7.50
CA GLN A 74 -3.02 7.24 -7.60
C GLN A 74 -3.99 7.11 -8.78
N GLN A 75 -5.19 7.67 -8.66
CA GLN A 75 -6.18 7.68 -9.73
C GLN A 75 -5.67 8.44 -10.97
N ALA A 76 -5.80 7.81 -12.13
CA ALA A 76 -5.56 8.45 -13.42
C ALA A 76 -6.64 9.50 -13.71
N LYS A 77 -6.21 10.76 -13.88
CA LYS A 77 -7.08 11.89 -14.16
C LYS A 77 -7.90 11.66 -15.43
N GLY A 78 -9.23 11.81 -15.34
CA GLY A 78 -10.14 11.66 -16.47
C GLY A 78 -10.33 10.22 -16.98
N LYS A 79 -9.82 9.21 -16.27
CA LYS A 79 -10.07 7.79 -16.57
C LYS A 79 -11.11 7.21 -15.60
N LYS A 80 -11.59 6.00 -15.89
CA LYS A 80 -12.47 5.24 -14.98
C LYS A 80 -11.83 5.11 -13.60
N VAL A 81 -12.67 5.12 -12.56
CA VAL A 81 -12.27 4.90 -11.16
C VAL A 81 -11.50 3.58 -11.03
N GLY A 82 -10.41 3.58 -10.26
CA GLY A 82 -9.49 2.46 -10.06
C GLY A 82 -8.40 2.34 -11.13
N LYS A 83 -8.33 3.23 -12.12
CA LYS A 83 -7.23 3.22 -13.08
C LYS A 83 -6.00 3.92 -12.49
N HIS A 84 -4.87 3.23 -12.45
CA HIS A 84 -3.62 3.80 -11.96
C HIS A 84 -3.12 4.89 -12.90
N SER A 85 -2.58 5.96 -12.32
CA SER A 85 -1.94 7.07 -13.00
C SER A 85 -0.77 6.62 -13.88
N ASP A 86 -0.45 7.46 -14.87
CA ASP A 86 0.69 7.21 -15.75
C ASP A 86 2.03 7.38 -15.00
N THR A 87 2.05 8.29 -14.02
CA THR A 87 3.21 8.62 -13.20
C THR A 87 2.77 9.06 -11.80
N ILE A 88 3.58 8.81 -10.77
CA ILE A 88 3.30 9.24 -9.40
C ILE A 88 3.45 10.76 -9.29
N GLU A 89 2.41 11.46 -8.86
CA GLU A 89 2.48 12.89 -8.54
C GLU A 89 3.21 13.07 -7.19
N PRO A 90 4.35 13.79 -7.15
CA PRO A 90 5.19 13.86 -5.96
C PRO A 90 4.55 14.53 -4.75
N LYS A 91 3.78 15.61 -4.91
CA LYS A 91 3.20 16.34 -3.77
C LYS A 91 2.22 15.46 -3.00
N THR A 92 1.41 14.70 -3.71
CA THR A 92 0.41 13.76 -3.18
C THR A 92 1.10 12.62 -2.46
N PHE A 93 2.13 12.02 -3.06
CA PHE A 93 2.91 10.97 -2.40
C PHE A 93 3.66 11.47 -1.15
N LEU A 94 4.27 12.66 -1.20
CA LEU A 94 4.93 13.26 -0.05
C LEU A 94 3.95 13.56 1.09
N ASN A 95 2.71 13.95 0.79
CA ASN A 95 1.67 14.12 1.80
C ASN A 95 1.26 12.78 2.40
N PHE A 96 1.19 11.71 1.60
CA PHE A 96 0.99 10.36 2.10
C PHE A 96 2.11 9.94 3.07
N LEU A 97 3.38 10.14 2.69
CA LEU A 97 4.53 9.86 3.56
C LEU A 97 4.48 10.62 4.90
N LYS A 98 4.02 11.89 4.90
CA LYS A 98 3.84 12.65 6.14
C LYS A 98 2.80 11.99 7.08
N LYS A 99 1.70 11.47 6.54
CA LYS A 99 0.66 10.79 7.33
C LYS A 99 1.20 9.53 8.01
N ILE A 100 2.02 8.76 7.29
CA ILE A 100 2.55 7.48 7.77
C ILE A 100 3.92 7.60 8.44
N LYS A 101 4.38 8.82 8.72
CA LYS A 101 5.70 9.08 9.31
C LYS A 101 5.92 8.28 10.59
N GLY A 102 7.11 7.68 10.68
CA GLY A 102 7.54 6.85 11.81
C GLY A 102 7.18 5.38 11.70
N ILE A 103 6.58 4.94 10.58
CA ILE A 103 6.34 3.52 10.30
C ILE A 103 7.42 3.04 9.33
N ASP A 104 8.11 1.96 9.70
CA ASP A 104 9.09 1.27 8.87
C ASP A 104 8.39 0.20 8.02
N LEU A 105 8.36 0.41 6.70
CA LEU A 105 7.64 -0.44 5.73
C LEU A 105 8.20 -0.29 4.31
N ASP A 106 7.88 -1.26 3.45
CA ASP A 106 8.17 -1.25 2.02
C ASP A 106 6.94 -0.77 1.23
N ILE A 107 7.16 0.13 0.27
CA ILE A 107 6.11 0.67 -0.61
C ILE A 107 6.32 0.18 -2.04
N MET A 108 5.35 -0.56 -2.57
CA MET A 108 5.31 -0.93 -3.99
C MET A 108 4.52 0.13 -4.77
N PHE A 109 5.13 0.75 -5.77
CA PHE A 109 4.41 1.64 -6.67
C PHE A 109 3.70 0.85 -7.76
N GLU A 110 2.38 1.01 -7.83
CA GLU A 110 1.57 0.47 -8.91
C GLU A 110 1.22 1.58 -9.91
N VAL A 111 2.14 1.84 -10.83
CA VAL A 111 2.09 2.97 -11.76
C VAL A 111 2.57 2.54 -13.14
N LYS A 112 2.11 3.20 -14.22
CA LYS A 112 2.41 2.76 -15.59
C LYS A 112 3.87 2.93 -16.00
N ASP A 113 4.51 4.01 -15.56
CA ASP A 113 5.92 4.31 -15.87
C ASP A 113 6.94 3.59 -14.96
N LYS A 114 6.46 2.72 -14.04
CA LYS A 114 7.27 1.79 -13.23
C LYS A 114 8.46 2.47 -12.53
N ASN A 115 9.69 2.10 -12.90
CA ASN A 115 10.92 2.57 -12.25
C ASN A 115 11.12 4.08 -12.40
N ILE A 116 10.57 4.72 -13.44
CA ILE A 116 10.70 6.17 -13.65
C ILE A 116 10.07 6.95 -12.49
N SER A 117 8.90 6.53 -11.99
CA SER A 117 8.29 7.13 -10.80
C SER A 117 9.12 6.89 -9.54
N VAL A 118 9.74 5.73 -9.40
CA VAL A 118 10.59 5.40 -8.25
C VAL A 118 11.83 6.29 -8.23
N GLU A 119 12.56 6.38 -9.35
CA GLU A 119 13.74 7.23 -9.52
C GLU A 119 13.42 8.70 -9.24
N LYS A 120 12.34 9.21 -9.84
CA LYS A 120 11.87 10.58 -9.62
C LYS A 120 11.61 10.89 -8.14
N ILE A 121 10.91 10.01 -7.43
CA ILE A 121 10.61 10.21 -6.01
C ILE A 121 11.88 10.11 -5.16
N HIS A 122 12.76 9.15 -5.47
CA HIS A 122 14.04 8.98 -4.80
C HIS A 122 14.91 10.24 -4.87
N ASP A 123 15.03 10.83 -6.06
CA ASP A 123 15.79 12.07 -6.27
C ASP A 123 15.21 13.25 -5.47
N ILE A 124 13.88 13.37 -5.43
CA ILE A 124 13.19 14.39 -4.63
C ILE A 124 13.46 14.20 -3.13
N LEU A 125 13.43 12.97 -2.64
CA LEU A 125 13.68 12.66 -1.22
C LEU A 125 15.14 12.93 -0.84
N LYS A 126 16.11 12.56 -1.70
CA LYS A 126 17.52 12.87 -1.50
C LYS A 126 17.77 14.37 -1.41
N ASN A 127 17.26 15.14 -2.36
CA ASN A 127 17.48 16.59 -2.41
C ASN A 127 16.84 17.34 -1.23
N LYS A 128 15.76 16.80 -0.64
CA LYS A 128 15.16 17.35 0.59
C LYS A 128 15.93 17.02 1.87
N ALA A 129 16.75 15.98 1.89
CA ALA A 129 17.57 15.64 3.05
C ALA A 129 18.81 16.54 3.18
N HIS A 130 19.11 17.33 2.15
CA HIS A 130 20.26 18.24 2.07
C HIS A 130 19.89 19.73 2.26
N VAL A 131 18.67 20.02 2.71
CA VAL A 131 18.17 21.35 3.10
C VAL A 131 17.63 21.28 4.51
#